data_AF-A0AAU4B3P1-F1
#
_entry.id   AF-A0AAU4B3P1-F1
#
_cell.length_a   1.000
_cell.length_b   1.000
_cell.length_c   1.000
_cell.angle_alpha   90.00
_cell.angle_beta   90.00
_cell.angle_gamma   90.00
#
_symmetry.space_group_name_H-M   'P 1'
#
loop_
_entity.id
_entity.type
_entity.pdbx_description
1 polymer ?
#
loop_
_entity_poly.entity_id
_entity_poly.type
_entity_poly.pdbx_seq_one_letter_code
_entity_poly.pdbx_strand_id
1 'polypeptide(L)'
;MARRVARQVGHRGALLVLLGTIALGYGISLITTPPVPHPPGLRLLLGLMDLHGWGVTLAAAGAIAVLCSPLGQGRDWPGFSALVLVWLPWSLSFFVSWWPQGENPRGWVSALIFLALAGVPAVGATWEENAPRVRRKQ
;
A
#
# COMPACT_ATOMS: atom_id res chain seq x y z
N MET A 1 6.74 -24.41 6.62
CA MET A 1 7.35 -23.43 5.70
C MET A 1 7.20 -21.98 6.18
N ALA A 2 6.04 -21.54 6.67
CA ALA A 2 5.81 -20.18 7.19
C ALA A 2 6.85 -19.69 8.22
N ARG A 3 7.32 -20.56 9.13
CA ARG A 3 8.36 -20.24 10.13
C ARG A 3 9.76 -20.01 9.55
N ARG A 4 10.08 -20.52 8.35
CA ARG A 4 11.38 -20.27 7.68
C ARG A 4 11.34 -18.96 6.91
N VAL A 5 10.22 -18.65 6.25
CA VAL A 5 10.00 -17.37 5.59
C VAL A 5 10.00 -16.24 6.62
N ALA A 6 9.26 -16.37 7.73
CA ALA A 6 9.27 -15.39 8.82
C ALA A 6 10.63 -15.20 9.53
N ARG A 7 11.57 -16.15 9.39
CA ARG A 7 12.94 -16.04 9.94
C ARG A 7 13.94 -15.44 8.96
N GLN A 8 13.62 -15.42 7.65
CA GLN A 8 14.45 -14.81 6.61
C GLN A 8 13.98 -13.42 6.20
N VAL A 9 12.70 -13.12 6.45
CA VAL A 9 12.10 -11.82 6.19
C VAL A 9 12.50 -10.88 7.34
N GLY A 10 13.41 -9.95 7.05
CA GLY A 10 13.76 -8.86 7.97
C GLY A 10 12.57 -7.95 8.28
N HIS A 11 12.77 -6.94 9.13
CA HIS A 11 11.68 -6.04 9.52
C HIS A 11 11.05 -5.35 8.30
N ARG A 12 11.87 -4.98 7.30
CA ARG A 12 11.40 -4.38 6.05
C ARG A 12 10.50 -5.32 5.24
N GLY A 13 10.91 -6.58 5.10
CA GLY A 13 10.13 -7.56 4.35
C GLY A 13 8.81 -7.89 5.05
N ALA A 14 8.77 -7.90 6.39
CA ALA A 14 7.53 -8.13 7.13
C ALA A 14 6.52 -7.00 6.91
N LEU A 15 7.02 -5.76 6.84
CA LEU A 15 6.22 -4.59 6.52
C LEU A 15 5.66 -4.65 5.08
N LEU A 16 6.47 -5.08 4.12
CA LEU A 16 6.02 -5.32 2.73
C LEU A 16 4.96 -6.42 2.64
N VAL A 17 5.10 -7.52 3.36
CA VAL A 17 4.06 -8.57 3.40
C VAL A 17 2.77 -8.01 3.99
N LEU A 18 2.84 -7.29 5.11
CA LEU A 18 1.66 -6.76 5.79
C LEU A 18 0.90 -5.77 4.89
N LEU A 19 1.58 -4.72 4.43
CA LEU A 19 0.97 -3.70 3.59
C LEU A 19 0.59 -4.23 2.21
N GLY A 20 1.41 -5.11 1.64
CA GLY A 20 1.13 -5.78 0.37
C GLY A 20 -0.12 -6.65 0.45
N THR A 21 -0.30 -7.39 1.55
CA THR A 21 -1.52 -8.19 1.78
C THR A 21 -2.76 -7.30 1.93
N ILE A 22 -2.65 -6.16 2.63
CA ILE A 22 -3.74 -5.18 2.75
C ILE A 22 -4.12 -4.63 1.38
N ALA A 23 -3.15 -4.17 0.59
CA ALA A 23 -3.39 -3.65 -0.76
C ALA A 23 -3.99 -4.71 -1.69
N LEU A 24 -3.48 -5.94 -1.61
CA LEU A 24 -3.96 -7.06 -2.41
C LEU A 24 -5.40 -7.43 -2.06
N GLY A 25 -5.72 -7.57 -0.77
CA GLY A 25 -7.08 -7.85 -0.31
C GLY A 25 -8.05 -6.72 -0.64
N TYR A 26 -7.63 -5.46 -0.47
CA TYR A 26 -8.44 -4.30 -0.83
C TYR A 26 -8.70 -4.23 -2.35
N GLY A 27 -7.67 -4.44 -3.17
CA GLY A 27 -7.80 -4.48 -4.63
C GLY A 27 -8.73 -5.59 -5.12
N ILE A 28 -8.59 -6.81 -4.58
CA ILE A 28 -9.50 -7.92 -4.88
C ILE A 28 -10.92 -7.58 -4.48
N SER A 29 -11.13 -6.99 -3.30
CA SER A 29 -12.46 -6.56 -2.86
C SER A 29 -13.10 -5.62 -3.87
N LEU A 30 -12.36 -4.64 -4.41
CA LEU A 30 -12.86 -3.70 -5.41
C LEU A 30 -13.22 -4.37 -6.73
N ILE A 31 -12.46 -5.38 -7.16
CA ILE A 31 -12.75 -6.19 -8.36
C ILE A 31 -14.05 -6.98 -8.19
N THR A 32 -14.26 -7.55 -7.00
CA THR A 32 -15.43 -8.39 -6.72
C THR A 32 -16.67 -7.59 -6.30
N THR A 33 -16.52 -6.33 -5.93
CA THR A 33 -17.63 -5.49 -5.47
C THR A 33 -18.45 -5.02 -6.67
N PRO A 34 -19.78 -5.23 -6.68
CA PRO A 34 -20.62 -4.73 -7.76
C PRO A 34 -20.53 -3.19 -7.86
N PRO A 35 -20.70 -2.61 -9.06
CA PRO A 35 -20.56 -1.18 -9.26
C PRO A 35 -21.50 -0.39 -8.35
N VAL A 36 -20.94 0.43 -7.47
CA VAL A 36 -21.73 1.37 -6.65
C VAL A 36 -21.90 2.66 -7.46
N PRO A 37 -23.14 3.13 -7.69
CA PRO A 37 -23.35 4.42 -8.34
C PRO A 37 -22.88 5.53 -7.39
N HIS A 38 -21.84 6.27 -7.79
CA HIS A 38 -21.38 7.51 -7.16
C HIS A 38 -20.98 7.42 -5.68
N PRO A 39 -19.95 6.65 -5.32
CA PRO A 39 -19.44 6.66 -3.95
C PRO A 39 -18.79 8.03 -3.64
N PRO A 40 -19.22 8.72 -2.56
CA PRO A 40 -18.71 10.04 -2.21
C PRO A 40 -17.20 9.98 -1.90
N GLY A 41 -16.43 10.88 -2.50
CA GLY A 41 -14.98 10.96 -2.32
C GLY A 41 -14.12 10.23 -3.35
N LEU A 42 -14.74 9.47 -4.26
CA LEU A 42 -14.04 8.74 -5.32
C LEU A 42 -14.18 9.38 -6.70
N ARG A 43 -14.85 10.51 -6.82
CA ARG A 43 -15.14 11.16 -8.11
C ARG A 43 -13.89 11.51 -8.90
N LEU A 44 -12.85 12.01 -8.23
CA LEU A 44 -11.55 12.30 -8.87
C LEU A 44 -10.85 11.01 -9.33
N LEU A 45 -10.85 9.98 -8.47
CA LEU A 45 -10.27 8.67 -8.77
C LEU A 45 -10.94 8.00 -9.98
N LEU A 46 -12.28 8.02 -10.00
CA LEU A 46 -13.12 7.47 -11.06
C LEU A 46 -13.06 8.27 -12.37
N GLY A 47 -12.58 9.52 -12.31
CA GLY A 47 -12.29 10.31 -13.51
C GLY A 47 -11.04 9.85 -14.26
N LEU A 48 -10.11 9.15 -13.60
CA LEU A 48 -8.89 8.62 -14.21
C LEU A 48 -9.08 7.20 -14.75
N MET A 49 -9.72 6.34 -13.95
CA MET A 49 -9.94 4.93 -14.26
C MET A 49 -11.11 4.42 -13.42
N ASP A 50 -11.80 3.40 -13.92
CA ASP A 50 -12.91 2.78 -13.21
C ASP A 50 -12.45 2.03 -11.93
N LEU A 51 -13.40 1.68 -11.08
CA LEU A 51 -13.10 1.02 -9.81
C LEU A 51 -12.45 -0.36 -10.02
N HIS A 52 -12.79 -1.04 -11.11
CA HIS A 52 -12.20 -2.33 -11.47
C HIS A 52 -10.71 -2.17 -11.82
N GLY A 53 -10.34 -1.20 -12.65
CA GLY A 53 -8.94 -0.91 -12.95
C GLY A 53 -8.15 -0.48 -11.70
N TRP A 54 -8.77 0.30 -10.81
CA TRP A 54 -8.15 0.63 -9.51
C TRP A 54 -7.98 -0.60 -8.61
N GLY A 55 -8.94 -1.53 -8.64
CA GLY A 55 -8.82 -2.82 -7.97
C GLY A 55 -7.65 -3.65 -8.49
N VAL A 56 -7.49 -3.72 -9.82
CA VAL A 56 -6.37 -4.43 -10.46
C VAL A 56 -5.02 -3.79 -10.10
N THR A 57 -4.92 -2.46 -10.12
CA THR A 57 -3.67 -1.76 -9.76
C THR A 57 -3.29 -1.95 -8.29
N LEU A 58 -4.25 -1.90 -7.36
CA LEU A 58 -4.04 -2.23 -5.95
C LEU A 58 -3.61 -3.68 -5.76
N ALA A 59 -4.27 -4.62 -6.45
CA ALA A 59 -3.92 -6.03 -6.39
C ALA A 59 -2.51 -6.30 -6.93
N ALA A 60 -2.15 -5.68 -8.05
CA ALA A 60 -0.82 -5.78 -8.65
C ALA A 60 0.25 -5.16 -7.75
N ALA A 61 0.03 -3.96 -7.20
CA ALA A 61 0.95 -3.32 -6.27
C ALA A 61 1.16 -4.15 -5.01
N GLY A 62 0.08 -4.70 -4.45
CA GLY A 62 0.14 -5.61 -3.30
C GLY A 62 0.92 -6.89 -3.61
N ALA A 63 0.71 -7.49 -4.78
CA ALA A 63 1.46 -8.65 -5.23
C ALA A 63 2.95 -8.33 -5.39
N ILE A 64 3.31 -7.21 -6.01
CA ILE A 64 4.70 -6.74 -6.15
C ILE A 64 5.35 -6.59 -4.77
N ALA A 65 4.66 -5.96 -3.81
CA ALA A 65 5.18 -5.80 -2.45
C ALA A 65 5.45 -7.14 -1.77
N VAL A 66 4.51 -8.09 -1.83
CA VAL A 66 4.68 -9.44 -1.27
C VAL A 66 5.83 -10.19 -1.95
N LEU A 67 5.92 -10.11 -3.29
CA LEU A 67 7.01 -10.73 -4.05
C LEU A 67 8.37 -10.08 -3.78
N CYS A 68 8.39 -8.80 -3.40
CA CYS A 68 9.61 -8.09 -3.00
C CYS A 68 10.00 -8.36 -1.53
N SER A 69 9.12 -8.92 -0.71
CA SER A 69 9.41 -9.16 0.72
C SER A 69 10.62 -10.05 1.04
N PRO A 70 11.00 -11.07 0.24
CA PRO A 70 12.22 -11.83 0.48
C PRO A 70 13.46 -11.16 -0.14
N LEU A 71 13.31 -10.05 -0.87
CA LEU A 71 14.44 -9.33 -1.45
C LEU A 71 15.17 -8.59 -0.33
N GLY A 72 16.50 -8.73 -0.30
CA GLY A 72 17.33 -7.98 0.63
C GLY A 72 17.28 -6.46 0.37
N GLN A 73 17.74 -5.69 1.35
CA GLN A 73 17.82 -4.23 1.28
C GLN A 73 18.48 -3.77 -0.02
N GLY A 74 17.83 -2.84 -0.72
CA GLY A 74 18.29 -2.27 -1.99
C GLY A 74 17.67 -2.91 -3.23
N ARG A 75 17.06 -4.10 -3.11
CA ARG A 75 16.26 -4.73 -4.18
C ARG A 75 14.76 -4.74 -3.89
N ASP A 76 14.38 -4.40 -2.67
CA ASP A 76 13.01 -4.32 -2.16
C ASP A 76 12.32 -2.97 -2.45
N TRP A 77 13.07 -1.98 -2.97
CA TRP A 77 12.57 -0.64 -3.32
C TRP A 77 11.32 -0.63 -4.24
N PRO A 78 11.14 -1.56 -5.21
CA PRO A 78 9.96 -1.55 -6.07
C PRO A 78 8.68 -1.83 -5.28
N GLY A 79 8.74 -2.68 -4.26
CA GLY A 79 7.60 -3.01 -3.40
C GLY A 79 7.13 -1.80 -2.59
N PHE A 80 8.05 -1.06 -1.99
CA PHE A 80 7.73 0.18 -1.27
C PHE A 80 7.16 1.24 -2.19
N SER A 81 7.79 1.45 -3.35
CA SER A 81 7.37 2.47 -4.31
C SER A 81 5.99 2.16 -4.89
N ALA A 82 5.71 0.90 -5.21
CA ALA A 82 4.39 0.48 -5.70
C ALA A 82 3.28 0.78 -4.68
N LEU A 83 3.51 0.52 -3.39
CA LEU A 83 2.54 0.82 -2.33
C LEU A 83 2.32 2.33 -2.16
N VAL A 84 3.39 3.14 -2.17
CA VAL A 84 3.26 4.60 -2.09
C VAL A 84 2.45 5.15 -3.26
N LEU A 85 2.81 4.74 -4.48
CA LEU A 85 2.18 5.23 -5.71
C LEU A 85 0.72 4.82 -5.83
N VAL A 86 0.32 3.66 -5.29
CA VAL A 86 -1.07 3.23 -5.36
C VAL A 86 -1.94 3.88 -4.29
N TRP A 87 -1.42 4.18 -3.10
CA TRP A 87 -2.21 4.79 -2.01
C TRP A 87 -2.32 6.32 -2.08
N LEU A 88 -1.33 7.01 -2.65
CA LEU A 88 -1.35 8.47 -2.77
C LEU A 88 -2.57 9.02 -3.55
N PRO A 89 -2.96 8.47 -4.71
CA PRO A 89 -4.15 8.91 -5.44
C PRO A 89 -5.43 8.81 -4.60
N TRP A 90 -5.55 7.78 -3.77
CA TRP A 90 -6.69 7.59 -2.88
C TRP A 90 -6.74 8.69 -1.82
N SER A 91 -5.62 8.95 -1.16
CA SER A 91 -5.51 10.05 -0.19
C SER A 91 -5.91 11.38 -0.81
N LEU A 92 -5.39 11.69 -2.00
CA LEU A 92 -5.67 12.93 -2.70
C LEU A 92 -7.14 13.05 -3.12
N SER A 93 -7.74 11.98 -3.64
CA SER A 93 -9.17 11.97 -4.02
C SER A 93 -10.06 12.30 -2.83
N PHE A 94 -9.83 11.64 -1.68
CA PHE A 94 -10.59 11.90 -0.47
C PHE A 94 -10.32 13.30 0.10
N PHE A 95 -9.09 13.79 0.00
CA PHE A 95 -8.75 15.17 0.41
C PHE A 95 -9.51 16.19 -0.43
N VAL A 96 -9.44 16.09 -1.77
CA VAL A 96 -10.12 17.00 -2.72
C VAL A 96 -11.64 16.98 -2.52
N SER A 97 -12.20 15.81 -2.23
CA SER A 97 -13.63 15.67 -1.97
C SER A 97 -14.11 16.34 -0.68
N TRP A 98 -13.24 16.45 0.32
CA TRP A 98 -13.50 17.23 1.52
C TRP A 98 -13.25 18.71 1.27
N TRP A 99 -12.09 19.03 0.70
CA TRP A 99 -11.67 20.38 0.37
C TRP A 99 -10.87 20.37 -0.94
N PRO A 100 -11.30 21.09 -2.00
CA PRO A 100 -12.30 22.17 -2.00
C PRO A 100 -13.74 21.78 -2.37
N GLN A 101 -14.03 20.52 -2.73
CA GLN A 101 -15.34 20.18 -3.33
C GLN A 101 -16.50 20.13 -2.32
N GLY A 102 -16.23 19.89 -1.04
CA GLY A 102 -17.27 19.79 0.00
C GLY A 102 -18.25 18.63 -0.17
N GLU A 103 -17.99 17.69 -1.08
CA GLU A 103 -18.84 16.52 -1.38
C GLU A 103 -18.82 15.50 -0.23
N ASN A 104 -17.73 15.44 0.53
CA ASN A 104 -17.56 14.49 1.62
C ASN A 104 -17.07 15.20 2.90
N PRO A 105 -17.97 15.55 3.83
CA PRO A 105 -17.60 16.22 5.08
C PRO A 105 -16.60 15.44 5.94
N ARG A 106 -16.55 14.11 5.78
CA ARG A 106 -15.63 13.21 6.49
C ARG A 106 -14.46 12.73 5.61
N GLY A 107 -14.30 13.29 4.40
CA GLY A 107 -13.26 12.90 3.45
C GLY A 107 -11.85 13.08 4.00
N TRP A 108 -11.63 14.05 4.89
CA TRP A 108 -10.35 14.25 5.57
C TRP A 108 -9.90 13.01 6.38
N VAL A 109 -10.82 12.25 6.96
CA VAL A 109 -10.49 11.04 7.74
C VAL A 109 -9.92 9.99 6.79
N SER A 110 -10.63 9.70 5.70
CA SER A 110 -10.15 8.76 4.67
C SER A 110 -8.85 9.24 4.04
N ALA A 111 -8.72 10.55 3.78
CA ALA A 111 -7.50 11.13 3.25
C ALA A 111 -6.29 10.85 4.15
N LEU A 112 -6.43 11.05 5.47
CA LEU A 112 -5.38 10.77 6.45
C LEU A 112 -5.08 9.27 6.56
N ILE A 113 -6.09 8.41 6.51
CA ILE A 113 -5.89 6.94 6.54
C ILE A 113 -5.06 6.50 5.33
N PHE A 114 -5.46 6.90 4.12
CA PHE A 114 -4.71 6.54 2.91
C PHE A 114 -3.34 7.22 2.87
N LEU A 115 -3.21 8.43 3.41
CA LEU A 115 -1.92 9.10 3.56
C LEU A 115 -1.00 8.32 4.49
N ALA A 116 -1.52 7.80 5.61
CA ALA A 116 -0.76 6.94 6.51
C ALA A 116 -0.37 5.62 5.83
N LEU A 117 -1.27 5.01 5.05
CA LEU A 117 -0.98 3.82 4.25
C LEU A 117 0.09 4.06 3.18
N ALA A 118 0.20 5.27 2.64
CA ALA A 118 1.30 5.69 1.76
C ALA A 118 2.57 6.06 2.55
N GLY A 119 2.43 6.67 3.73
CA GLY A 119 3.52 7.16 4.56
C GLY A 119 4.34 6.05 5.20
N VAL A 120 3.69 5.00 5.70
CA VAL A 120 4.36 3.84 6.32
C VAL A 120 5.37 3.18 5.36
N PRO A 121 5.04 2.82 4.10
CA PRO A 121 6.02 2.28 3.17
C PRO A 121 7.05 3.33 2.73
N ALA A 122 6.70 4.62 2.66
CA ALA A 122 7.67 5.68 2.36
C ALA A 122 8.75 5.80 3.44
N VAL A 123 8.36 5.74 4.72
CA VAL A 123 9.29 5.75 5.86
C VAL A 123 10.03 4.41 5.94
N GLY A 124 9.33 3.29 5.76
CA GLY A 124 9.93 1.96 5.76
C GLY A 124 11.03 1.79 4.70
N ALA A 125 10.89 2.45 3.55
CA ALA A 125 11.93 2.47 2.52
C ALA A 125 13.26 3.08 3.00
N THR A 126 13.22 4.00 3.96
CA THR A 126 14.40 4.65 4.55
C THR A 126 15.06 3.89 5.69
N TRP A 127 14.43 2.82 6.21
CA TRP A 127 15.00 2.07 7.33
C TRP A 127 16.21 1.25 6.90
N GLU A 128 17.36 1.39 7.56
CA GLU A 128 18.48 0.48 7.32
C GLU A 128 18.25 -0.85 8.05
N GLU A 129 18.35 -1.98 7.34
CA GLU A 129 18.34 -3.30 7.99
C GLU A 129 19.77 -3.53 8.52
N ASN A 130 19.99 -3.18 9.79
CA ASN A 130 21.27 -3.41 10.46
C ASN A 130 21.76 -4.84 10.20
N ALA A 131 22.94 -4.96 9.56
CA ALA A 131 23.53 -6.25 9.21
C ALA A 131 23.50 -7.20 10.43
N PRO A 132 23.13 -8.48 10.26
CA PRO A 132 23.08 -9.42 11.37
C PRO A 132 24.44 -9.40 12.06
N ARG A 133 24.48 -9.01 13.33
CA ARG A 133 25.69 -9.07 14.15
C ARG A 133 26.21 -10.48 14.05
N VAL A 134 27.28 -10.68 13.27
CA VAL A 134 27.99 -11.96 13.20
C VAL A 134 28.41 -12.24 14.64
N ARG A 135 27.72 -13.18 15.29
CA ARG A 135 28.05 -13.63 16.63
C ARG A 135 29.37 -14.36 16.48
N ARG A 136 30.48 -13.61 16.63
CA ARG A 136 31.84 -14.13 16.63
C ARG A 136 31.89 -15.15 17.76
N LYS A 137 31.89 -16.44 17.42
CA LYS A 137 32.20 -17.49 18.38
C LYS A 137 33.68 -17.29 18.73
N GLN A 138 33.93 -16.86 19.97
CA GLN A 138 35.24 -16.99 20.61
C GLN A 138 35.48 -18.46 20.94
#